data_AF-A0AAW4WQA4-F1
#
_entry.id   AF-A0AAW4WQA4-F1
#
_cell.length_a   1.000
_cell.length_b   1.000
_cell.length_c   1.000
_cell.angle_alpha   90.00
_cell.angle_beta   90.00
_cell.angle_gamma   90.00
#
_symmetry.space_group_name_H-M   'P 1'
#
loop_
_entity.id
_entity.type
_entity.pdbx_description
1 polymer ?
#
loop_
_entity_poly.entity_id
_entity_poly.type
_entity_poly.pdbx_seq_one_letter_code
_entity_poly.pdbx_strand_id
1 'polypeptide(L)'
;MMCADLMMRRARLFGLLLASGCEVLISGEGTRRVRLFDGERALVGNATAKRRREFTETRLLAHEALRRIGHDGPILKGSDGEPLWPSGIVGS
;
A
#
# COMPACT_ATOMS: atom_id res chain seq x y z
N MET A 1 10.42 0.33 22.15
CA MET A 1 9.33 1.31 22.39
C MET A 1 9.55 2.68 21.72
N MET A 2 10.63 2.88 20.94
CA MET A 2 10.91 4.13 20.18
C MET A 2 10.55 4.07 18.68
N CYS A 3 10.24 2.88 18.13
CA CYS A 3 9.96 2.71 16.69
C CYS A 3 8.59 3.27 16.25
N ALA A 4 7.53 3.09 17.05
CA ALA A 4 6.18 3.52 16.68
C ALA A 4 6.04 5.05 16.59
N ASP A 5 6.73 5.79 17.47
CA ASP A 5 6.66 7.25 17.52
C ASP A 5 7.40 7.92 16.36
N LEU A 6 8.52 7.33 15.91
CA LEU A 6 9.24 7.76 14.69
C LEU A 6 8.44 7.45 13.42
N MET A 7 7.70 6.34 13.38
CA MET A 7 6.83 5.96 12.26
C MET A 7 5.59 6.85 12.17
N MET A 8 4.95 7.15 13.31
CA MET A 8 3.85 8.11 13.40
C MET A 8 4.29 9.53 13.01
N ARG A 9 5.51 9.95 13.39
CA ARG A 9 6.10 11.22 12.93
C ARG A 9 6.31 11.27 11.41
N ARG A 10 6.72 10.16 10.77
CA ARG A 10 6.90 10.09 9.31
C ARG A 10 5.59 10.12 8.52
N ALA A 11 4.53 9.47 9.00
CA ALA A 11 3.20 9.60 8.39
C ALA A 11 2.66 11.03 8.52
N ARG A 12 2.92 11.68 9.68
CA ARG A 12 2.58 13.09 9.91
C ARG A 12 3.40 14.08 9.06
N LEU A 13 4.63 13.74 8.67
CA LEU A 13 5.42 14.56 7.74
C LEU A 13 4.72 14.71 6.38
N PHE A 14 4.07 13.65 5.89
CA PHE A 14 3.22 13.75 4.70
C PHE A 14 1.88 14.44 4.99
N GLY A 15 1.32 14.28 6.19
CA GLY A 15 0.08 14.96 6.59
C GLY A 15 0.14 16.50 6.52
N LEU A 16 1.33 17.10 6.56
CA LEU A 16 1.52 18.55 6.35
C LEU A 16 1.57 18.96 4.87
N LEU A 17 1.81 18.01 3.97
CA LEU A 17 1.92 18.24 2.52
C LEU A 17 0.64 17.87 1.76
N LEU A 18 -0.28 17.17 2.41
CA LEU A 18 -1.46 16.59 1.78
C LEU A 18 -2.74 17.26 2.28
N ALA A 19 -3.69 17.43 1.35
CA ALA A 19 -5.01 17.96 1.65
C ALA A 19 -5.80 17.01 2.58
N SER A 20 -6.82 17.55 3.26
CA SER A 20 -7.78 16.73 3.99
C SER A 20 -8.44 15.71 3.05
N GLY A 21 -8.38 14.42 3.41
CA GLY A 21 -8.93 13.32 2.59
C GLY A 21 -7.88 12.37 2.01
N CYS A 22 -6.58 12.61 2.23
CA CYS A 22 -5.53 11.66 1.86
C CYS A 22 -5.23 10.68 3.00
N GLU A 23 -5.29 9.37 2.71
CA GLU A 23 -4.75 8.33 3.58
C GLU A 23 -3.27 8.08 3.25
N VAL A 24 -2.42 8.04 4.28
CA VAL A 24 -1.00 7.74 4.13
C VAL A 24 -0.59 6.63 5.08
N LEU A 25 0.01 5.59 4.52
CA LEU A 25 0.59 4.50 5.28
C LEU A 25 2.03 4.27 4.84
N ILE A 26 2.92 4.06 5.79
CA ILE A 26 4.34 3.85 5.57
C ILE A 26 4.72 2.47 6.11
N SER A 27 5.67 1.80 5.45
CA SER A 27 6.17 0.52 5.95
C SER A 27 6.79 0.70 7.34
N GLY A 28 6.45 -0.21 8.26
CA GLY A 28 6.83 -0.17 9.67
C GLY A 28 6.78 -1.55 10.29
N GLU A 29 7.21 -1.66 11.55
CA GLU A 29 7.12 -2.91 12.32
C GLU A 29 5.68 -3.11 12.80
N GLY A 30 4.99 -4.08 12.20
CA GLY A 30 3.62 -4.45 12.57
C GLY A 30 3.10 -5.57 11.68
N THR A 31 2.25 -6.45 12.24
CA THR A 31 1.63 -7.53 11.47
C THR A 31 0.44 -6.98 10.69
N ARG A 32 0.54 -6.88 9.36
CA ARG A 32 -0.63 -6.58 8.51
C ARG A 32 -1.54 -7.80 8.45
N ARG A 33 -2.84 -7.60 8.68
CA ARG A 33 -3.88 -8.65 8.59
C ARG A 33 -4.44 -8.84 7.18
N VAL A 34 -3.96 -8.08 6.20
CA VAL A 34 -4.34 -8.19 4.79
C VAL A 34 -3.40 -9.12 4.03
N ARG A 35 -3.86 -9.65 2.89
CA ARG A 35 -3.08 -10.53 2.00
C ARG A 35 -3.25 -10.05 0.55
N LEU A 36 -2.30 -10.43 -0.31
CA LEU A 36 -2.41 -10.18 -1.75
C LEU A 36 -3.54 -10.99 -2.36
N PHE A 37 -4.26 -10.38 -3.30
CA PHE A 37 -5.18 -11.08 -4.18
C PHE A 37 -4.43 -11.96 -5.20
N ASP A 38 -5.11 -12.96 -5.73
CA ASP A 38 -4.54 -13.95 -6.65
C ASP A 38 -3.90 -13.29 -7.88
N GLY A 39 -4.58 -12.31 -8.47
CA GLY A 39 -4.06 -11.53 -9.60
C GLY A 39 -2.78 -10.75 -9.24
N GLU A 40 -2.67 -10.25 -8.01
CA GLU A 40 -1.47 -9.54 -7.56
C GLU A 40 -0.31 -10.49 -7.28
N ARG A 41 -0.58 -11.69 -6.75
CA ARG A 41 0.44 -12.73 -6.59
C ARG A 41 1.01 -13.17 -7.93
N ALA A 42 0.16 -13.26 -8.95
CA ALA A 42 0.59 -13.59 -10.32
C ALA A 42 1.58 -12.55 -10.89
N LEU A 43 1.39 -11.25 -10.61
CA LEU A 43 2.28 -10.18 -11.06
C LEU A 43 3.73 -10.31 -10.59
N VAL A 44 3.96 -11.07 -9.52
CA VAL A 44 5.30 -11.28 -8.94
C VAL A 44 5.74 -12.74 -8.89
N GLY A 45 5.02 -13.64 -9.57
CA GLY A 45 5.32 -15.08 -9.56
C GLY A 45 6.76 -15.39 -9.99
N ASN A 46 7.23 -14.74 -11.06
CA ASN A 46 8.58 -14.91 -11.62
C ASN A 46 9.60 -13.86 -11.12
N ALA A 47 9.21 -13.00 -10.19
CA ALA A 47 10.08 -11.92 -9.71
C ALA A 47 11.13 -12.43 -8.71
N THR A 48 12.23 -11.69 -8.56
CA THR A 48 13.24 -11.99 -7.54
C THR A 48 12.66 -11.88 -6.13
N ALA A 49 13.29 -12.52 -5.14
CA ALA A 49 12.84 -12.46 -3.75
C ALA A 49 12.72 -11.02 -3.21
N LYS A 50 13.69 -10.15 -3.55
CA LYS A 50 13.67 -8.73 -3.19
C LYS A 50 12.45 -8.03 -3.79
N ARG A 51 12.20 -8.21 -5.09
CA ARG A 51 11.06 -7.58 -5.77
C ARG A 51 9.71 -8.07 -5.24
N ARG A 52 9.59 -9.38 -4.97
CA ARG A 52 8.39 -9.96 -4.32
C ARG A 52 8.12 -9.30 -2.97
N ARG A 53 9.16 -9.13 -2.15
CA ARG A 53 9.04 -8.50 -0.84
C ARG A 53 8.56 -7.05 -0.95
N GLU A 54 9.23 -6.24 -1.76
CA GLU A 54 8.89 -4.82 -1.95
C GLU A 54 7.46 -4.66 -2.47
N PHE A 55 7.09 -5.41 -3.52
CA PHE A 55 5.75 -5.37 -4.09
C PHE A 55 4.69 -5.79 -3.06
N THR A 56 4.94 -6.86 -2.32
CA THR A 56 4.02 -7.34 -1.28
C THR A 56 3.84 -6.28 -0.21
N GLU A 57 4.93 -5.73 0.35
CA GLU A 57 4.83 -4.71 1.40
C GLU A 57 4.02 -3.49 0.95
N THR A 58 4.28 -2.94 -0.23
CA THR A 58 3.56 -1.79 -0.76
C THR A 58 2.09 -2.09 -1.06
N ARG A 59 1.77 -3.26 -1.62
CA ARG A 59 0.38 -3.64 -1.89
C ARG A 59 -0.41 -3.87 -0.60
N LEU A 60 0.18 -4.49 0.41
CA LEU A 60 -0.49 -4.65 1.70
C LEU A 60 -0.77 -3.30 2.38
N LEU A 61 0.13 -2.32 2.25
CA LEU A 61 -0.12 -0.94 2.69
C LEU A 61 -1.29 -0.30 1.95
N ALA A 62 -1.31 -0.41 0.62
CA ALA A 62 -2.38 0.15 -0.20
C ALA A 62 -3.75 -0.47 0.15
N HIS A 63 -3.82 -1.79 0.36
CA HIS A 63 -5.04 -2.47 0.80
C HIS A 63 -5.50 -2.01 2.18
N GLU A 64 -4.58 -1.80 3.11
CA GLU A 64 -4.93 -1.24 4.41
C GLU A 64 -5.49 0.19 4.27
N ALA A 65 -4.95 1.01 3.36
CA ALA A 65 -5.47 2.35 3.05
C ALA A 65 -6.90 2.28 2.50
N LEU A 66 -7.11 1.44 1.48
CA LEU A 66 -8.41 1.24 0.84
C LEU A 66 -9.46 0.82 1.86
N ARG A 67 -9.14 -0.12 2.76
CA ARG A 67 -10.07 -0.58 3.80
C ARG A 67 -10.46 0.52 4.78
N ARG A 68 -9.56 1.45 5.11
CA ARG A 68 -9.86 2.60 5.98
C ARG A 68 -10.88 3.56 5.37
N ILE A 69 -10.92 3.64 4.05
CA ILE A 69 -11.89 4.44 3.29
C ILE A 69 -13.07 3.62 2.76
N GLY A 70 -13.26 2.38 3.22
CA GLY A 70 -14.41 1.54 2.87
C GLY A 70 -14.34 0.82 1.52
N HIS A 71 -13.15 0.70 0.93
CA HIS A 71 -12.91 -0.01 -0.33
C HIS A 71 -12.08 -1.29 -0.14
N ASP A 72 -12.20 -2.23 -1.07
CA ASP A 72 -11.39 -3.46 -1.16
C ASP A 72 -11.31 -3.93 -2.63
N GLY A 73 -10.37 -4.82 -2.93
CA GLY A 73 -10.20 -5.39 -4.27
C GLY A 73 -8.78 -5.27 -4.82
N PRO A 74 -8.40 -6.05 -5.86
CA PRO A 74 -7.03 -6.16 -6.34
C PRO A 74 -6.53 -4.86 -6.99
N ILE A 75 -5.28 -4.48 -6.72
CA ILE A 75 -4.58 -3.38 -7.40
C ILE A 75 -3.66 -3.98 -8.46
N LEU A 76 -4.24 -4.22 -9.64
CA LEU A 76 -3.52 -4.79 -10.78
C LEU A 76 -2.55 -3.78 -11.42
N LYS A 77 -1.91 -4.20 -12.50
CA LYS A 77 -0.93 -3.41 -13.25
C LYS A 77 -1.50 -3.10 -14.63
N GLY A 78 -1.49 -1.83 -15.02
CA GLY A 78 -1.84 -1.38 -16.36
C GLY A 78 -0.75 -1.65 -17.39
N SER A 79 -0.96 -1.19 -18.62
CA SER A 79 -0.04 -1.44 -19.74
C SER A 79 1.34 -0.83 -19.54
N ASP A 80 1.40 0.36 -18.92
CA ASP A 80 2.65 1.10 -18.69
C ASP A 80 3.24 0.83 -17.30
N GLY A 81 2.50 0.10 -16.47
CA GLY A 81 2.92 -0.36 -15.16
C GLY A 81 2.41 0.44 -13.98
N GLU A 82 1.51 1.38 -14.25
CA GLU A 82 0.70 2.07 -13.29
C GLU A 82 -0.18 1.09 -12.48
N PRO A 83 -0.40 1.35 -11.18
CA PRO A 83 -1.40 0.64 -10.41
C PRO A 83 -2.80 0.97 -10.91
N LEU A 84 -3.62 -0.06 -11.14
CA LEU A 84 -5.03 0.09 -11.45
C LEU A 84 -5.83 0.16 -10.15
N TRP A 85 -6.20 1.38 -9.75
CA TRP A 85 -6.97 1.63 -8.54
C TRP A 85 -8.47 1.32 -8.74
N PRO A 86 -9.21 0.99 -7.66
CA PRO A 86 -10.67 0.91 -7.71
C PRO A 86 -11.30 2.19 -8.24
N SER A 87 -12.47 2.07 -8.88
CA SER A 87 -13.19 3.21 -9.44
C SER A 87 -13.43 4.31 -8.39
N GLY A 88 -13.14 5.55 -8.75
CA GLY A 88 -13.26 6.72 -7.86
C GLY A 88 -12.08 6.95 -6.92
N ILE A 89 -11.07 6.07 -6.95
CA ILE A 89 -9.87 6.19 -6.11
C ILE A 89 -8.64 6.45 -6.97
N VAL A 90 -7.76 7.31 -6.47
CA VAL A 90 -6.41 7.54 -7.01
C VAL A 90 -5.39 7.31 -5.91
N GLY A 91 -4.16 6.98 -6.28
CA GLY A 91 -3.07 6.76 -5.34
C GLY A 91 -1.72 6.61 -6.02
N SER A 92 -0.66 6.51 -5.20
CA SER A 92 0.73 6.34 -5.63
C SER A 92 1.49 5.38 -4.72
#